data_AF-H3A6V4-F1
#
_entry.id   AF-H3A6V4-F1
#
_cell.length_a   1.000
_cell.length_b   1.000
_cell.length_c   1.000
_cell.angle_alpha   90.00
_cell.angle_beta   90.00
_cell.angle_gamma   90.00
#
_symmetry.space_group_name_H-M   'P 1'
#
loop_
_entity.id
_entity.type
_entity.pdbx_description
1 polymer ?
#
loop_
_entity_poly.entity_id
_entity_poly.type
_entity_poly.pdbx_seq_one_letter_code
_entity_poly.pdbx_strand_id
1 'polypeptide(L)'
;NLNSGLEGLDFKAPNAEQQGKLCQFRINTQIENEKYLRSHPELQLLIAEFLREVLFMRSEDTREFAAEHFADPELLERIQIKHLSPRSIDV
;
A
#
# COMPACT_ATOMS: atom_id res chain seq x y z
N ASN A 1 -2.79 -51.85 -5.29
CA ASN A 1 -3.18 -51.01 -4.13
C ASN A 1 -2.59 -49.62 -4.36
N LEU A 2 -3.34 -48.74 -5.00
CA LEU A 2 -2.93 -47.39 -5.41
C LEU A 2 -4.16 -46.50 -5.27
N ASN A 3 -4.56 -46.17 -4.03
CA ASN A 3 -5.61 -45.20 -3.73
C ASN A 3 -5.62 -44.94 -2.23
N SER A 4 -5.02 -43.82 -1.78
CA SER A 4 -5.43 -43.08 -0.54
C SER A 4 -4.44 -41.96 -0.16
N GLY A 5 -3.99 -41.15 -1.12
CA GLY A 5 -3.03 -40.05 -0.85
C GLY A 5 -3.49 -38.64 -1.21
N LEU A 6 -4.72 -38.46 -1.72
CA LEU A 6 -5.20 -37.17 -2.26
C LEU A 6 -6.54 -36.71 -1.66
N GLU A 7 -7.04 -37.40 -0.63
CA GLU A 7 -8.26 -37.03 0.09
C GLU A 7 -7.96 -35.90 1.10
N GLY A 8 -7.80 -34.69 0.57
CA GLY A 8 -7.55 -33.49 1.38
C GLY A 8 -7.23 -32.23 0.58
N LEU A 9 -7.09 -32.34 -0.74
CA LEU A 9 -6.81 -31.19 -1.59
C LEU A 9 -8.10 -30.41 -1.88
N ASP A 10 -8.15 -29.20 -1.30
CA ASP A 10 -8.78 -28.02 -1.90
C ASP A 10 -10.30 -27.82 -1.85
N PHE A 11 -10.99 -28.25 -0.79
CA PHE A 11 -12.41 -27.90 -0.58
C PHE A 11 -12.68 -26.37 -0.52
N LYS A 12 -11.65 -25.53 -0.35
CA LYS A 12 -11.76 -24.06 -0.28
C LYS A 12 -11.07 -23.32 -1.43
N ALA A 13 -10.49 -24.01 -2.40
CA ALA A 13 -9.91 -23.32 -3.55
C ALA A 13 -11.02 -22.71 -4.42
N PRO A 14 -10.87 -21.45 -4.84
CA PRO A 14 -11.86 -20.82 -5.70
C PRO A 14 -11.90 -21.54 -7.06
N ASN A 15 -13.10 -21.87 -7.51
CA ASN A 15 -13.34 -22.40 -8.84
C ASN A 15 -13.05 -21.35 -9.93
N ALA A 16 -13.04 -21.75 -11.20
CA ALA A 16 -12.68 -20.85 -12.31
C ALA A 16 -13.55 -19.57 -12.38
N GLU A 17 -14.83 -19.66 -12.06
CA GLU A 17 -15.73 -18.50 -12.02
C GLU A 17 -15.37 -17.55 -10.87
N GLN A 18 -15.10 -18.09 -9.68
CA GLN A 18 -14.66 -17.33 -8.52
C GLN A 18 -13.31 -16.65 -8.77
N GLN A 19 -12.37 -17.35 -9.41
CA GLN A 19 -11.09 -16.77 -9.83
C GLN A 19 -11.29 -15.62 -10.82
N GLY A 20 -12.18 -15.78 -11.81
CA GLY A 20 -12.54 -14.71 -12.75
C GLY A 20 -13.08 -13.46 -12.03
N LYS A 21 -13.99 -13.65 -11.06
CA LYS A 21 -14.53 -12.56 -10.23
C LYS A 21 -13.44 -11.88 -9.39
N LEU A 22 -12.54 -12.65 -8.77
CA LEU A 22 -11.42 -12.12 -8.00
C LEU A 22 -10.45 -11.32 -8.87
N CYS A 23 -10.16 -11.78 -10.09
CA CYS A 23 -9.33 -11.05 -11.04
C CYS A 23 -9.96 -9.70 -11.41
N GLN A 24 -11.24 -9.69 -11.78
CA GLN A 24 -11.93 -8.44 -12.12
C GLN A 24 -11.99 -7.49 -10.92
N PHE A 25 -12.24 -8.01 -9.72
CA PHE A 25 -12.24 -7.22 -8.48
C PHE A 25 -10.88 -6.59 -8.21
N ARG A 26 -9.78 -7.33 -8.39
CA ARG A 26 -8.41 -6.80 -8.25
C ARG A 26 -8.11 -5.70 -9.24
N ILE A 27 -8.49 -5.88 -10.51
CA ILE A 27 -8.30 -4.88 -11.57
C ILE A 27 -9.06 -3.59 -11.21
N ASN A 28 -10.34 -3.72 -10.86
CA ASN A 28 -11.17 -2.56 -10.51
C ASN A 28 -10.61 -1.84 -9.27
N THR A 29 -10.22 -2.59 -8.25
CA THR A 29 -9.61 -2.04 -7.03
C THR A 29 -8.32 -1.29 -7.36
N GLN A 30 -7.46 -1.84 -8.22
CA GLN A 30 -6.23 -1.15 -8.63
C GLN A 30 -6.54 0.17 -9.35
N ILE A 31 -7.49 0.18 -10.28
CA ILE A 31 -7.88 1.38 -11.00
C ILE A 31 -8.38 2.46 -10.04
N GLU A 32 -9.24 2.11 -9.09
CA GLU A 32 -9.78 3.06 -8.12
C GLU A 32 -8.70 3.56 -7.16
N ASN A 33 -7.80 2.69 -6.71
CA ASN A 33 -6.65 3.10 -5.89
C ASN A 33 -5.74 4.09 -6.65
N GLU A 34 -5.44 3.84 -7.93
CA GLU A 34 -4.64 4.75 -8.75
C GLU A 34 -5.34 6.10 -8.96
N LYS A 35 -6.65 6.11 -9.20
CA LYS A 35 -7.43 7.35 -9.30
C LYS A 35 -7.36 8.15 -8.01
N TYR A 36 -7.54 7.47 -6.87
CA TYR A 36 -7.46 8.09 -5.54
C TYR A 36 -6.07 8.68 -5.29
N LEU A 37 -4.99 7.94 -5.59
CA LEU A 37 -3.61 8.45 -5.45
C LEU A 37 -3.30 9.63 -6.38
N ARG A 38 -3.89 9.68 -7.57
CA ARG A 38 -3.74 10.82 -8.50
C ARG A 38 -4.49 12.06 -8.02
N SER A 39 -5.65 11.90 -7.39
CA SER A 39 -6.46 13.03 -6.92
C SER A 39 -6.04 13.59 -5.56
N HIS A 40 -5.19 12.87 -4.81
CA HIS A 40 -4.76 13.21 -3.45
C HIS A 40 -3.24 13.44 -3.39
N PRO A 41 -2.73 14.62 -3.82
CA PRO A 41 -1.31 14.93 -3.84
C PRO A 41 -0.63 14.92 -2.46
N GLU A 42 -1.38 15.09 -1.37
CA GLU A 42 -0.91 14.95 0.01
C GLU A 42 -0.37 13.54 0.30
N LEU A 43 -0.95 12.51 -0.32
CA LEU A 43 -0.47 11.13 -0.17
C LEU A 43 0.87 10.92 -0.89
N GLN A 44 1.09 11.60 -2.01
CA GLN A 44 2.38 11.56 -2.69
C GLN A 44 3.48 12.15 -1.81
N LEU A 45 3.17 13.26 -1.12
CA LEU A 45 4.10 13.87 -0.17
C LEU A 45 4.37 12.92 1.01
N LEU A 46 3.31 12.36 1.61
CA LEU A 46 3.42 11.39 2.70
C LEU A 46 4.32 10.20 2.33
N ILE A 47 4.07 9.58 1.17
CA ILE A 47 4.85 8.44 0.69
C ILE A 47 6.30 8.87 0.42
N ALA A 48 6.53 10.03 -0.18
CA ALA A 48 7.88 10.52 -0.47
C ALA A 48 8.69 10.81 0.80
N GLU A 49 8.07 11.39 1.83
CA GLU A 49 8.72 11.62 3.13
C GLU A 49 9.09 10.28 3.79
N PHE A 50 8.14 9.35 3.87
CA PHE A 50 8.37 8.03 4.43
C PHE A 50 9.52 7.30 3.71
N LEU A 51 9.51 7.28 2.37
CA LEU A 51 10.57 6.65 1.59
C LEU A 51 11.92 7.34 1.81
N ARG A 52 11.96 8.67 1.90
CA ARG A 52 13.19 9.41 2.21
C ARG A 52 13.76 8.95 3.55
N GLU A 53 12.93 8.84 4.57
CA GLU A 53 13.36 8.42 5.91
C GLU A 53 13.82 6.96 5.94
N VAL A 54 13.09 6.04 5.30
CA VAL A 54 13.49 4.63 5.17
C VAL A 54 14.85 4.50 4.48
N LEU A 55 15.03 5.21 3.36
CA LEU A 55 16.26 5.17 2.58
C LEU A 55 17.44 5.83 3.32
N PHE A 56 17.18 6.88 4.10
CA PHE A 56 18.18 7.58 4.88
C PHE A 56 18.61 6.79 6.12
N MET A 57 17.64 6.24 6.86
CA MET A 57 17.88 5.53 8.12
C MET A 57 18.33 4.07 7.92
N ARG A 58 18.16 3.51 6.70
CA ARG A 58 18.47 2.10 6.38
C ARG A 58 17.95 1.15 7.47
N SER A 59 16.67 1.27 7.85
CA SER A 59 16.14 0.48 8.95
C SER A 59 16.26 -1.02 8.66
N GLU A 60 16.71 -1.78 9.65
CA GLU A 60 16.83 -3.24 9.54
C GLU A 60 15.45 -3.91 9.49
N ASP A 61 14.45 -3.33 10.15
CA ASP A 61 13.03 -3.68 9.99
C ASP A 61 12.22 -2.48 9.50
N THR A 62 11.79 -2.53 8.24
CA THR A 62 10.98 -1.47 7.62
C THR A 62 9.54 -1.45 8.14
N ARG A 63 9.02 -2.57 8.65
CA ARG A 63 7.63 -2.66 9.12
C ARG A 63 7.46 -2.01 10.49
N GLU A 64 8.42 -2.23 11.39
CA GLU A 64 8.44 -1.57 12.69
C GLU A 64 8.57 -0.05 12.50
N PHE A 65 9.50 0.37 11.64
CA PHE A 65 9.64 1.78 11.28
C PHE A 65 8.36 2.37 10.68
N ALA A 66 7.66 1.64 9.80
CA ALA A 66 6.38 2.08 9.26
C ALA A 66 5.31 2.21 10.35
N ALA A 67 5.25 1.27 11.29
CA ALA A 67 4.28 1.30 12.38
C ALA A 67 4.49 2.54 13.26
N GLU A 68 5.74 2.86 13.61
CA GLU A 68 6.07 4.07 14.37
C GLU A 68 5.77 5.35 13.57
N HIS A 69 6.25 5.42 12.32
CA HIS A 69 6.08 6.61 11.48
C HIS A 69 4.60 6.94 11.23
N PHE A 70 3.77 5.94 10.87
CA PHE A 70 2.35 6.15 10.59
C PHE A 70 1.48 6.24 11.84
N ALA A 71 1.99 5.89 13.03
CA ALA A 71 1.29 6.09 14.30
C ALA A 71 1.52 7.48 14.90
N ASP A 72 2.42 8.29 14.34
CA ASP A 72 2.66 9.68 14.78
C ASP A 72 1.38 10.52 14.61
N PRO A 73 0.77 11.01 15.71
CA PRO A 73 -0.46 11.81 15.65
C PRO A 73 -0.26 13.16 14.95
N GLU A 74 0.97 13.67 14.89
CA GLU A 74 1.30 14.95 14.25
C GLU A 74 1.58 14.81 12.74
N LEU A 75 1.66 13.57 12.23
CA LEU A 75 1.98 13.29 10.83
C LEU A 75 1.03 14.00 9.87
N LEU A 76 -0.28 13.93 10.13
CA LEU A 76 -1.28 14.52 9.26
C LEU A 76 -1.12 16.04 9.18
N GLU A 77 -0.93 16.71 10.32
CA GLU A 77 -0.74 18.16 10.39
C GLU A 77 0.53 18.58 9.65
N ARG A 78 1.65 17.86 9.87
CA ARG A 78 2.91 18.11 9.16
C ARG A 78 2.77 18.01 7.64
N ILE A 79 2.08 16.98 7.14
CA ILE A 79 1.85 16.79 5.71
C ILE A 79 0.95 17.90 5.15
N GLN A 80 -0.09 18.31 5.87
CA GLN A 80 -0.97 19.41 5.45
C GLN A 80 -0.25 20.75 5.39
N ILE A 81 0.55 21.09 6.41
CA ILE A 81 1.36 22.31 6.43
C ILE A 81 2.31 22.34 5.22
N LYS A 82 2.99 21.22 4.95
CA LYS A 82 3.90 21.13 3.80
C LYS A 82 3.18 21.14 2.45
N HIS A 83 1.95 20.62 2.38
CA HIS A 83 1.12 20.70 1.19
C HIS A 83 0.69 22.15 0.88
N LEU A 84 0.36 22.93 1.92
CA LEU A 84 -0.08 24.32 1.81
C LEU A 84 1.08 25.32 1.65
N SER A 85 2.31 24.92 2.00
CA SER A 85 3.48 25.76 1.81
C SER A 85 3.80 25.92 0.33
N PRO A 86 3.95 27.16 -0.20
CA PRO A 86 4.38 27.36 -1.57
C PRO A 86 5.76 26.74 -1.74
N ARG A 87 5.88 25.77 -2.65
CA ARG A 87 7.18 25.23 -3.09
C ARG A 87 8.00 26.41 -3.60
N SER A 88 8.92 26.91 -2.78
CA SER A 88 9.98 27.80 -3.22
C SER A 88 10.90 26.95 -4.08
N ILE A 89 10.63 26.94 -5.38
CA ILE A 89 11.56 26.42 -6.37
C ILE A 89 12.56 27.55 -6.57
N ASP A 90 13.68 27.50 -5.83
CA ASP A 90 14.87 28.23 -6.22
C ASP A 90 15.37 27.59 -7.52
N VAL A 91 15.19 28.32 -8.63
CA VAL A 91 15.79 28.05 -9.94
C VAL A 91 17.13 28.77 -10.02
#